data_AF-A0A5A7QSU1-F1
#
_entry.id   AF-A0A5A7QSU1-F1
#
_cell.length_a   1.000
_cell.length_b   1.000
_cell.length_c   1.000
_cell.angle_alpha   90.00
_cell.angle_beta   90.00
_cell.angle_gamma   90.00
#
_symmetry.space_group_name_H-M   'P 1'
#
loop_
_entity.id
_entity.type
_entity.pdbx_description
1 polymer ?
#
loop_
_entity_poly.entity_id
_entity_poly.type
_entity_poly.pdbx_seq_one_letter_code
_entity_poly.pdbx_strand_id
1 'polypeptide(L)'
;MNSFWKYYSGEKAAPFPTLFICGNHEASNYLWELYYGGWAAPQIFFLGFAGVVKFGNVRIGGLSGIYNAKDYYSGHHEKQPYDNNNNDIMSIYHVREYDVHKLMQVKEPIDIFLSHDWPLGITDYGNSQDLLRRKSHFQQEVPFYNLCYALTARDLMAKLRPSYWFSAHLHCKFSALVQHGENGPVTKFLALDKCLPGNKFLQVAATFCGKQVIEIESENGPHELQYDEEWLAITKKFNPIFPRTKLRPNFSDAKLNLEECRRFVKDKLQTRGRKPFEFVATAPCHNSSQYATNNFPSGHCRNPQTEALLELLGLEYFLD
;
A
#
# COMPACT_ATOMS: atom_id res chain seq x y z
N MET A 1 2.24 -15.22 -13.72
CA MET A 1 2.22 -13.74 -13.84
C MET A 1 1.34 -13.37 -15.04
N ASN A 2 0.74 -12.18 -15.06
CA ASN A 2 -0.15 -11.69 -16.13
C ASN A 2 -1.55 -12.34 -16.23
N SER A 3 -2.13 -12.76 -15.11
CA SER A 3 -3.49 -13.33 -15.06
C SER A 3 -4.54 -12.40 -14.43
N PHE A 4 -4.15 -11.21 -13.97
CA PHE A 4 -5.04 -10.26 -13.29
C PHE A 4 -6.24 -9.87 -14.16
N TRP A 5 -6.04 -9.73 -15.48
CA TRP A 5 -7.10 -9.36 -16.43
C TRP A 5 -8.31 -10.31 -16.39
N LYS A 6 -8.13 -11.58 -16.00
CA LYS A 6 -9.23 -12.54 -15.84
C LYS A 6 -10.14 -12.20 -14.66
N TYR A 7 -9.58 -11.62 -13.61
CA TYR A 7 -10.35 -11.14 -12.46
C TYR A 7 -11.03 -9.81 -12.77
N TYR A 8 -10.29 -8.92 -13.45
CA TYR A 8 -10.81 -7.65 -13.94
C TYR A 8 -12.02 -7.81 -14.86
N SER A 9 -11.97 -8.78 -15.79
CA SER A 9 -13.06 -9.07 -16.73
C SER A 9 -14.21 -9.89 -16.15
N GLY A 10 -14.05 -10.45 -14.94
CA GLY A 10 -15.01 -11.38 -14.35
C GLY A 10 -14.94 -12.82 -14.88
N GLU A 11 -13.98 -13.17 -15.75
CA GLU A 11 -13.72 -14.57 -16.14
C GLU A 11 -13.39 -15.44 -14.91
N LYS A 12 -12.74 -14.85 -13.91
CA LYS A 12 -12.46 -15.46 -12.61
C LYS A 12 -12.97 -14.58 -11.48
N ALA A 13 -13.54 -15.21 -10.45
CA ALA A 13 -13.84 -14.56 -9.19
C ALA A 13 -12.71 -14.81 -8.18
N ALA A 14 -12.28 -13.77 -7.45
CA ALA A 14 -11.43 -13.98 -6.29
C ALA A 14 -12.25 -14.70 -5.20
N PRO A 15 -11.73 -15.80 -4.61
CA PRO A 15 -12.50 -16.58 -3.64
C PRO A 15 -12.62 -15.89 -2.26
N PHE A 16 -11.80 -14.88 -2.00
CA PHE A 16 -11.77 -14.13 -0.75
C PHE A 16 -11.51 -12.64 -1.06
N PRO A 17 -12.00 -11.71 -0.21
CA PRO A 17 -11.54 -10.34 -0.22
C PRO A 17 -10.02 -10.29 -0.12
N THR A 18 -9.40 -9.67 -1.12
CA THR A 18 -7.94 -9.62 -1.28
C THR A 18 -7.52 -8.16 -1.20
N LEU A 19 -6.84 -7.79 -0.12
CA LEU A 19 -6.22 -6.48 0.04
C LEU A 19 -4.75 -6.56 -0.41
N PHE A 20 -4.28 -5.59 -1.18
CA PHE A 20 -2.87 -5.54 -1.61
C PHE A 20 -2.30 -4.11 -1.65
N ILE A 21 -0.97 -4.04 -1.61
CA ILE A 21 -0.14 -2.86 -1.89
C ILE A 21 0.71 -3.12 -3.13
N CYS A 22 1.19 -2.08 -3.79
CA CYS A 22 2.06 -2.22 -4.97
C CYS A 22 3.50 -2.52 -4.60
N GLY A 23 4.16 -3.30 -5.44
CA GLY A 23 5.62 -3.38 -5.51
C GLY A 23 6.18 -2.58 -6.68
N ASN A 24 7.22 -3.13 -7.32
CA ASN A 24 7.90 -2.52 -8.46
C ASN A 24 7.50 -3.13 -9.83
N HIS A 25 6.61 -4.14 -9.85
CA HIS A 25 6.15 -4.81 -11.07
C HIS A 25 4.63 -4.70 -11.19
N GLU A 26 4.13 -3.54 -11.64
CA GLU A 26 2.72 -3.22 -11.59
C GLU A 26 2.21 -2.58 -12.89
N ALA A 27 0.89 -2.59 -13.08
CA ALA A 27 0.22 -1.74 -14.06
C ALA A 27 0.05 -0.32 -13.46
N SER A 28 1.16 0.42 -13.34
CA SER A 28 1.20 1.69 -12.61
C SER A 28 0.21 2.73 -13.14
N ASN A 29 -0.09 2.70 -14.44
CA ASN A 29 -1.07 3.60 -15.05
C ASN A 29 -2.48 3.37 -14.49
N TYR A 30 -2.87 2.11 -14.32
CA TYR A 30 -4.17 1.73 -13.75
C TYR A 30 -4.21 1.99 -12.24
N LEU A 31 -3.15 1.65 -11.53
CA LEU A 31 -3.09 1.83 -10.07
C LEU A 31 -2.96 3.29 -9.66
N TRP A 32 -2.44 4.15 -10.54
CA TRP A 32 -2.45 5.60 -10.34
C TRP A 32 -3.87 6.16 -10.21
N GLU A 33 -4.83 5.66 -11.01
CA GLU A 33 -6.22 6.09 -10.92
C GLU A 33 -6.85 5.80 -9.54
N LEU A 34 -6.28 4.83 -8.83
CA LEU A 34 -6.64 4.36 -7.49
C LEU A 34 -5.62 4.78 -6.43
N TYR A 35 -4.95 5.93 -6.60
CA TYR A 35 -3.95 6.46 -5.66
C TYR A 35 -4.44 6.48 -4.20
N TYR A 36 -5.70 6.84 -3.96
CA TYR A 36 -6.34 6.90 -2.63
C TYR A 36 -6.88 5.54 -2.14
N GLY A 37 -6.69 4.47 -2.92
CA GLY A 37 -7.24 3.14 -2.69
C GLY A 37 -8.62 2.95 -3.33
N GLY A 38 -8.93 1.70 -3.66
CA GLY A 38 -10.19 1.30 -4.28
C GLY A 38 -10.16 -0.12 -4.81
N TRP A 39 -11.28 -0.62 -5.31
CA TRP A 39 -11.33 -1.94 -5.93
C TRP A 39 -10.65 -1.89 -7.29
N ALA A 40 -9.58 -2.67 -7.44
CA ALA A 40 -8.90 -2.91 -8.70
C ALA A 40 -9.63 -3.95 -9.56
N ALA A 41 -10.39 -4.84 -8.91
CA ALA A 41 -11.32 -5.79 -9.52
C ALA A 41 -12.33 -6.22 -8.43
N PRO A 42 -13.42 -6.93 -8.78
CA PRO A 42 -14.34 -7.46 -7.78
C PRO A 42 -13.59 -8.31 -6.73
N GLN A 43 -13.78 -7.98 -5.45
CA GLN A 43 -13.09 -8.59 -4.29
C GLN A 43 -11.56 -8.40 -4.23
N ILE A 44 -10.95 -7.57 -5.08
CA ILE A 44 -9.53 -7.24 -5.04
C ILE A 44 -9.36 -5.74 -4.81
N PHE A 45 -8.99 -5.36 -3.58
CA PHE A 45 -8.86 -3.97 -3.14
C PHE A 45 -7.38 -3.56 -3.13
N PHE A 46 -7.06 -2.51 -3.88
CA PHE A 46 -5.78 -1.83 -3.78
C PHE A 46 -5.85 -0.82 -2.63
N LEU A 47 -4.92 -0.90 -1.67
CA LEU A 47 -4.88 0.02 -0.53
C LEU A 47 -4.59 1.48 -0.94
N GLY A 48 -4.03 1.69 -2.12
CA GLY A 48 -3.50 2.98 -2.56
C GLY A 48 -1.99 3.07 -2.37
N PHE A 49 -1.43 4.23 -2.66
CA PHE A 49 0.02 4.47 -2.52
C PHE A 49 0.46 4.49 -1.05
N ALA A 50 -0.43 4.95 -0.19
CA ALA A 50 -0.42 4.73 1.25
C ALA A 50 -1.87 4.70 1.73
N GLY A 51 -2.17 3.93 2.77
CA GLY A 51 -3.55 3.80 3.23
C GLY A 51 -3.69 3.15 4.59
N VAL A 52 -4.83 3.38 5.23
CA VAL A 52 -5.34 2.56 6.34
C VAL A 52 -6.82 2.24 6.07
N VAL A 53 -7.18 0.98 6.25
CA VAL A 53 -8.54 0.45 6.12
C VAL A 53 -8.87 -0.45 7.30
N LYS A 54 -10.15 -0.77 7.46
CA LYS A 54 -10.63 -1.73 8.45
C LYS A 54 -11.21 -2.96 7.77
N PHE A 55 -10.97 -4.13 8.35
CA PHE A 55 -11.72 -5.35 8.03
C PHE A 55 -12.16 -5.97 9.36
N GLY A 56 -13.46 -5.98 9.64
CA GLY A 56 -13.94 -6.16 11.01
C GLY A 56 -13.40 -5.05 11.92
N ASN A 57 -12.80 -5.42 13.05
CA ASN A 57 -12.14 -4.47 13.95
C ASN A 57 -10.61 -4.40 13.76
N VAL A 58 -10.07 -5.11 12.75
CA VAL A 58 -8.64 -5.08 12.43
C VAL A 58 -8.33 -3.86 11.58
N ARG A 59 -7.41 -3.01 12.03
CA ARG A 59 -6.85 -1.89 11.26
C ARG A 59 -5.63 -2.33 10.48
N ILE A 60 -5.68 -2.16 9.17
CA ILE A 60 -4.65 -2.58 8.23
C ILE A 60 -4.10 -1.33 7.55
N GLY A 61 -2.85 -0.99 7.86
CA GLY A 61 -2.09 0.07 7.22
C GLY A 61 -1.15 -0.47 6.15
N GLY A 62 -0.69 0.40 5.26
CA GLY A 62 0.34 0.02 4.32
C GLY A 62 0.92 1.15 3.49
N LEU A 63 2.11 0.87 2.97
CA LEU A 63 2.91 1.74 2.12
C LEU A 63 3.31 0.97 0.86
N SER A 64 2.84 1.44 -0.28
CA SER A 64 3.15 0.87 -1.59
C SER A 64 4.49 1.37 -2.12
N GLY A 65 5.13 0.55 -2.94
CA GLY A 65 6.32 0.93 -3.71
C GLY A 65 7.65 0.52 -3.07
N ILE A 66 8.73 0.89 -3.75
CA ILE A 66 10.11 0.70 -3.28
C ILE A 66 10.79 2.03 -3.03
N TYR A 67 11.78 2.05 -2.15
CA TYR A 67 12.52 3.27 -1.86
C TYR A 67 13.52 3.62 -2.97
N ASN A 68 13.53 4.89 -3.40
CA ASN A 68 14.61 5.44 -4.21
C ASN A 68 14.96 6.85 -3.74
N ALA A 69 16.23 7.06 -3.39
CA ALA A 69 16.70 8.33 -2.83
C ALA A 69 16.49 9.53 -3.76
N LYS A 70 16.56 9.32 -5.08
CA LYS A 70 16.43 10.38 -6.08
C LYS A 70 15.02 10.96 -6.13
N ASP A 71 14.02 10.11 -5.86
CA ASP A 71 12.61 10.46 -6.04
C ASP A 71 11.88 10.66 -4.71
N TYR A 72 12.45 10.20 -3.59
CA TYR A 72 11.79 10.23 -2.27
C TYR A 72 11.30 11.63 -1.87
N TYR A 73 12.12 12.65 -2.07
CA TYR A 73 11.77 14.04 -1.74
C TYR A 73 11.02 14.77 -2.85
N SER A 74 10.81 14.16 -4.01
CA SER A 74 10.01 14.75 -5.08
C SER A 74 8.52 14.56 -4.80
N GLY A 75 7.67 15.23 -5.58
CA GLY A 75 6.28 14.85 -5.73
C GLY A 75 6.07 13.77 -6.78
N HIS A 76 4.81 13.37 -6.93
CA HIS A 76 4.35 12.56 -8.05
C HIS A 76 4.15 13.46 -9.27
N HIS A 77 5.17 13.53 -10.11
CA HIS A 77 5.27 14.46 -11.24
C HIS A 77 5.13 13.75 -12.59
N GLU A 78 5.06 12.43 -12.55
CA GLU A 78 4.92 11.53 -13.68
C GLU A 78 3.55 11.79 -14.34
N LYS A 79 3.52 11.86 -15.66
CA LYS A 79 2.29 12.09 -16.42
C LYS A 79 2.06 10.99 -17.42
N GLN A 80 0.79 10.61 -17.60
CA GLN A 80 0.43 9.64 -18.63
C GLN A 80 0.34 10.34 -20.01
N PRO A 81 0.80 9.68 -21.10
CA PRO A 81 1.50 8.39 -21.10
C PRO A 81 2.91 8.52 -20.51
N TYR A 82 3.29 7.56 -19.65
CA TYR A 82 4.58 7.60 -18.97
C TYR A 82 5.73 7.53 -19.99
N ASP A 83 6.67 8.47 -19.87
CA ASP A 83 7.83 8.53 -20.76
C ASP A 83 8.98 7.69 -20.19
N ASN A 84 9.38 6.67 -20.94
CA ASN A 84 10.56 5.86 -20.63
C ASN A 84 11.85 6.69 -20.59
N ASN A 85 11.95 7.74 -21.40
CA ASN A 85 13.14 8.59 -21.45
C ASN A 85 13.28 9.46 -20.19
N ASN A 86 12.16 9.82 -19.55
CA ASN A 86 12.13 10.59 -18.31
C ASN A 86 12.14 9.71 -17.06
N ASN A 87 12.22 8.38 -17.22
CA ASN A 87 12.19 7.41 -16.14
C ASN A 87 10.86 7.42 -15.35
N ASP A 88 9.76 7.86 -15.97
CA ASP A 88 8.44 7.97 -15.34
C ASP A 88 7.90 6.61 -14.89
N ILE A 89 8.12 5.57 -15.70
CA ILE A 89 7.68 4.20 -15.39
C ILE A 89 8.37 3.66 -14.12
N MET A 90 9.62 4.06 -13.86
CA MET A 90 10.30 3.61 -12.65
C MET A 90 9.95 4.48 -11.45
N SER A 91 9.92 5.80 -11.64
CA SER A 91 9.69 6.74 -10.55
C SER A 91 8.28 6.62 -9.95
N ILE A 92 7.25 6.31 -10.75
CA ILE A 92 5.85 6.22 -10.29
C ILE A 92 5.63 5.23 -9.14
N TYR A 93 6.38 4.13 -9.06
CA TYR A 93 6.24 3.17 -7.96
C TYR A 93 7.25 3.41 -6.82
N HIS A 94 8.04 4.48 -6.89
CA HIS A 94 8.93 4.81 -5.79
C HIS A 94 8.16 5.47 -4.64
N VAL A 95 8.53 5.14 -3.39
CA VAL A 95 7.95 5.76 -2.19
C VAL A 95 8.25 7.27 -2.19
N ARG A 96 7.26 8.09 -1.81
CA ARG A 96 7.41 9.54 -1.60
C ARG A 96 7.34 9.91 -0.12
N GLU A 97 8.05 10.97 0.25
CA GLU A 97 8.01 11.54 1.60
C GLU A 97 6.59 11.95 1.98
N TYR A 98 5.81 12.46 1.02
CA TYR A 98 4.41 12.82 1.23
C TYR A 98 3.56 11.65 1.76
N ASP A 99 3.74 10.46 1.19
CA ASP A 99 3.00 9.26 1.57
C ASP A 99 3.39 8.77 2.97
N VAL A 100 4.69 8.78 3.27
CA VAL A 100 5.24 8.46 4.59
C VAL A 100 4.76 9.49 5.63
N HIS A 101 4.77 10.78 5.30
CA HIS A 101 4.38 11.85 6.19
C HIS A 101 2.92 11.73 6.63
N LYS A 102 2.00 11.39 5.71
CA LYS A 102 0.59 11.09 6.04
C LYS A 102 0.49 9.94 7.04
N LEU A 103 1.18 8.82 6.80
CA LEU A 103 1.18 7.67 7.71
C LEU A 103 1.77 8.00 9.08
N MET A 104 2.77 8.89 9.16
CA MET A 104 3.32 9.38 10.44
C MET A 104 2.30 10.18 11.28
N GLN A 105 1.22 10.68 10.68
CA GLN A 105 0.14 11.37 11.41
C GLN A 105 -0.82 10.41 12.12
N VAL A 106 -0.77 9.11 11.81
CA VAL A 106 -1.64 8.12 12.45
C VAL A 106 -1.30 8.00 13.94
N LYS A 107 -2.34 8.11 14.76
CA LYS A 107 -2.27 8.04 16.23
C LYS A 107 -2.98 6.83 16.77
N GLU A 108 -4.10 6.42 16.18
CA GLU A 108 -4.79 5.21 16.61
C GLU A 108 -3.91 3.97 16.30
N PRO A 109 -3.96 2.90 17.12
CA PRO A 109 -3.18 1.69 16.90
C PRO A 109 -3.46 1.01 15.56
N ILE A 110 -2.43 0.47 14.91
CA ILE A 110 -2.57 -0.36 13.70
C ILE A 110 -2.26 -1.81 14.07
N ASP A 111 -3.07 -2.75 13.63
CA ASP A 111 -2.85 -4.17 13.92
C ASP A 111 -1.89 -4.82 12.93
N ILE A 112 -2.08 -4.51 11.64
CA ILE A 112 -1.29 -5.05 10.53
C ILE A 112 -0.73 -3.89 9.71
N PHE A 113 0.56 -3.93 9.41
CA PHE A 113 1.17 -3.01 8.45
C PHE A 113 1.83 -3.76 7.30
N LEU A 114 1.63 -3.26 6.07
CA LEU A 114 2.20 -3.82 4.84
C LEU A 114 3.22 -2.86 4.24
N SER A 115 4.39 -3.36 3.83
CA SER A 115 5.33 -2.63 2.98
C SER A 115 5.95 -3.60 1.97
N HIS A 116 6.24 -3.16 0.75
CA HIS A 116 6.91 -4.06 -0.21
C HIS A 116 8.38 -4.28 0.20
N ASP A 117 9.11 -3.18 0.39
CA ASP A 117 10.47 -3.19 0.94
C ASP A 117 10.49 -3.51 2.44
N TRP A 118 11.62 -4.07 2.88
CA TRP A 118 11.83 -4.39 4.29
C TRP A 118 12.23 -3.14 5.08
N PRO A 119 11.77 -3.01 6.34
CA PRO A 119 12.30 -1.99 7.26
C PRO A 119 13.81 -2.15 7.45
N LEU A 120 14.55 -1.05 7.39
CA LEU A 120 16.00 -1.10 7.62
C LEU A 120 16.31 -1.63 9.01
N GLY A 121 17.32 -2.52 9.10
CA GLY A 121 17.78 -3.10 10.35
C GLY A 121 16.93 -4.26 10.86
N ILE A 122 15.86 -4.64 10.15
CA ILE A 122 14.98 -5.72 10.58
C ILE A 122 15.71 -7.06 10.73
N THR A 123 16.81 -7.24 10.00
CA THR A 123 17.67 -8.42 10.08
C THR A 123 18.29 -8.60 11.47
N ASP A 124 18.54 -7.50 12.19
CA ASP A 124 19.15 -7.51 13.52
C ASP A 124 18.21 -8.10 14.59
N TYR A 125 16.92 -8.19 14.29
CA TYR A 125 15.86 -8.71 15.16
C TYR A 125 15.47 -10.17 14.85
N GLY A 126 16.24 -10.85 13.99
CA GLY A 126 16.01 -12.25 13.63
C GLY A 126 17.33 -13.01 13.43
N ASN A 127 17.25 -14.23 12.88
CA ASN A 127 18.44 -15.05 12.65
C ASN A 127 19.18 -14.61 11.37
N SER A 128 19.96 -13.53 11.48
CA SER A 128 20.78 -12.99 10.40
C SER A 128 21.79 -14.00 9.85
N GLN A 129 22.37 -14.85 10.71
CA GLN A 129 23.34 -15.85 10.27
C GLN A 129 22.72 -16.89 9.33
N ASP A 130 21.51 -17.38 9.65
CA ASP A 130 20.77 -18.29 8.78
C ASP A 130 20.35 -17.61 7.46
N LEU A 131 19.95 -16.34 7.51
CA LEU A 131 19.60 -15.57 6.32
C LEU A 131 20.80 -15.46 5.36
N LEU A 132 21.97 -15.06 5.87
CA LEU A 132 23.20 -14.93 5.08
C LEU A 132 23.69 -16.28 4.56
N ARG A 133 23.49 -17.37 5.32
CA ARG A 133 23.80 -18.73 4.84
C ARG A 133 22.91 -19.13 3.66
N ARG A 134 21.61 -18.84 3.73
CA ARG A 134 20.64 -19.19 2.66
C ARG A 134 20.79 -18.30 1.43
N LYS A 135 21.20 -17.05 1.62
CA LYS A 135 21.35 -16.05 0.55
C LYS A 135 22.71 -15.37 0.71
N SER A 136 23.77 -16.05 0.27
CA SER A 136 25.15 -15.55 0.41
C SER A 136 25.38 -14.20 -0.28
N HIS A 137 24.74 -13.96 -1.42
CA HIS A 137 24.76 -12.67 -2.12
C HIS A 137 24.08 -11.52 -1.34
N PHE A 138 23.28 -11.85 -0.31
CA PHE A 138 22.68 -10.85 0.57
C PHE A 138 23.74 -10.05 1.34
N GLN A 139 24.94 -10.60 1.56
CA GLN A 139 26.06 -9.86 2.16
C GLN A 139 26.52 -8.67 1.31
N GLN A 140 26.33 -8.74 -0.02
CA GLN A 140 26.64 -7.65 -0.95
C GLN A 140 25.44 -6.73 -1.15
N GLU A 141 24.22 -7.27 -1.08
CA GLU A 141 22.97 -6.50 -1.15
C GLU A 141 22.77 -5.63 0.10
N VAL A 142 22.92 -6.18 1.31
CA VAL A 142 22.64 -5.47 2.58
C VAL A 142 23.41 -4.14 2.73
N PRO A 143 24.68 -4.01 2.31
CA PRO A 143 25.40 -2.71 2.29
C PRO A 143 25.08 -1.83 1.07
N PHE A 144 24.72 -2.41 -0.09
CA PHE A 144 24.42 -1.64 -1.31
C PHE A 144 23.02 -1.01 -1.29
N TYR A 145 22.08 -1.66 -0.60
CA TYR A 145 20.79 -1.11 -0.19
C TYR A 145 20.93 -0.16 1.04
N ASN A 146 22.10 0.40 1.35
CA ASN A 146 22.39 0.95 2.69
C ASN A 146 22.97 2.35 2.78
N LEU A 147 22.61 3.28 1.88
CA LEU A 147 22.93 4.70 2.15
C LEU A 147 21.74 5.68 2.13
N CYS A 148 20.52 5.23 1.86
CA CYS A 148 19.33 6.09 1.96
C CYS A 148 18.04 5.36 2.42
N TYR A 149 18.03 4.02 2.54
CA TYR A 149 16.89 3.18 2.98
C TYR A 149 16.48 3.38 4.45
N ALA A 150 17.12 4.30 5.16
CA ALA A 150 17.29 4.25 6.61
C ALA A 150 16.15 4.79 7.47
N LEU A 151 15.12 5.40 6.90
CA LEU A 151 14.14 6.16 7.69
C LEU A 151 12.69 5.73 7.47
N THR A 152 12.22 5.50 6.25
CA THR A 152 10.77 5.45 5.99
C THR A 152 10.04 4.30 6.69
N ALA A 153 10.29 3.05 6.29
CA ALA A 153 9.61 1.88 6.85
C ALA A 153 10.04 1.61 8.29
N ARG A 154 11.31 1.89 8.64
CA ARG A 154 11.82 1.73 10.01
C ARG A 154 11.18 2.73 10.98
N ASP A 155 11.13 4.01 10.61
CA ASP A 155 10.55 5.04 11.48
C ASP A 155 9.03 4.88 11.56
N LEU A 156 8.38 4.44 10.48
CA LEU A 156 6.97 4.01 10.51
C LEU A 156 6.76 2.85 11.49
N MET A 157 7.60 1.80 11.44
CA MET A 157 7.52 0.70 12.41
C MET A 157 7.71 1.18 13.84
N ALA A 158 8.71 2.04 14.09
CA ALA A 158 8.98 2.59 15.42
C ALA A 158 7.85 3.50 15.94
N LYS A 159 7.18 4.24 15.05
CA LYS A 159 6.07 5.16 15.36
C LYS A 159 4.72 4.45 15.52
N LEU A 160 4.40 3.53 14.62
CA LEU A 160 3.09 2.86 14.54
C LEU A 160 3.03 1.60 15.39
N ARG A 161 4.18 0.91 15.58
CA ARG A 161 4.35 -0.27 16.43
C ARG A 161 3.25 -1.33 16.23
N PRO A 162 2.97 -1.75 14.98
CA PRO A 162 1.86 -2.65 14.72
C PRO A 162 2.13 -4.04 15.31
N SER A 163 1.08 -4.79 15.61
CA SER A 163 1.22 -6.18 16.07
C SER A 163 1.90 -7.06 15.02
N TYR A 164 1.59 -6.83 13.75
CA TYR A 164 2.17 -7.54 12.60
C TYR A 164 2.72 -6.58 11.55
N TRP A 165 3.88 -6.92 11.00
CA TRP A 165 4.44 -6.24 9.84
C TRP A 165 4.79 -7.27 8.75
N PHE A 166 4.25 -7.09 7.55
CA PHE A 166 4.50 -7.97 6.42
C PHE A 166 5.27 -7.26 5.30
N SER A 167 6.30 -7.94 4.79
CA SER A 167 7.06 -7.45 3.63
C SER A 167 7.38 -8.52 2.59
N ALA A 168 7.86 -8.09 1.42
CA ALA A 168 8.18 -8.97 0.30
C ALA A 168 9.50 -8.53 -0.38
N HIS A 169 9.52 -8.41 -1.71
CA HIS A 169 10.63 -7.90 -2.53
C HIS A 169 11.93 -8.74 -2.57
N LEU A 170 12.50 -9.11 -1.43
CA LEU A 170 13.83 -9.75 -1.35
C LEU A 170 13.83 -11.25 -1.65
N HIS A 171 12.68 -11.82 -2.02
CA HIS A 171 12.48 -13.21 -2.42
C HIS A 171 13.07 -14.22 -1.42
N CYS A 172 12.87 -13.95 -0.13
CA CYS A 172 13.30 -14.87 0.91
C CYS A 172 12.37 -14.75 2.12
N LYS A 173 12.06 -15.92 2.72
CA LYS A 173 11.37 -15.95 4.00
C LYS A 173 12.31 -15.53 5.14
N PHE A 174 11.89 -14.55 5.93
CA PHE A 174 12.56 -14.11 7.14
C PHE A 174 11.54 -13.66 8.18
N SER A 175 11.80 -13.99 9.44
CA SER A 175 10.95 -13.62 10.56
C SER A 175 11.79 -12.96 11.64
N ALA A 176 11.26 -11.92 12.24
CA ALA A 176 11.91 -11.17 13.30
C ALA A 176 10.89 -10.72 14.36
N LEU A 177 11.37 -10.49 15.58
CA LEU A 177 10.57 -9.95 16.67
C LEU A 177 11.18 -8.62 17.11
N VAL A 178 10.45 -7.53 16.90
CA VAL A 178 10.91 -6.17 17.23
C VAL A 178 10.26 -5.73 18.52
N GLN A 179 11.06 -5.67 19.59
CA GLN A 179 10.66 -5.20 20.91
C GLN A 179 10.72 -3.67 20.97
N HIS A 180 9.60 -2.99 21.22
CA HIS A 180 9.52 -1.53 21.23
C HIS A 180 9.79 -0.93 22.61
N GLY A 181 11.07 -0.86 23.01
CA GLY A 181 11.49 -0.36 24.32
C GLY A 181 11.33 -1.40 25.43
N GLU A 182 11.82 -1.06 26.63
CA GLU A 182 11.75 -1.95 27.80
C GLU A 182 10.28 -2.16 28.21
N ASN A 183 9.79 -3.40 28.08
CA ASN A 183 8.39 -3.80 28.33
C ASN A 183 7.32 -3.23 27.36
N GLY A 184 7.73 -2.69 26.21
CA GLY A 184 6.77 -2.25 25.18
C GLY A 184 6.13 -3.40 24.37
N PRO A 185 5.27 -3.06 23.40
CA PRO A 185 4.68 -4.06 22.50
C PRO A 185 5.75 -4.69 21.60
N VAL A 186 5.44 -5.87 21.07
CA VAL A 186 6.29 -6.59 20.12
C VAL A 186 5.63 -6.59 18.75
N THR A 187 6.36 -6.12 17.73
CA THR A 187 5.96 -6.31 16.33
C THR A 187 6.49 -7.64 15.83
N LYS A 188 5.59 -8.50 15.35
CA LYS A 188 5.92 -9.74 14.64
C LYS A 188 6.16 -9.42 13.16
N PHE A 189 7.41 -9.39 12.76
CA PHE A 189 7.79 -9.16 11.36
C PHE A 189 7.86 -10.48 10.60
N LEU A 190 7.30 -10.47 9.39
CA LEU A 190 7.42 -11.57 8.45
C LEU A 190 7.62 -11.04 7.02
N ALA A 191 8.73 -11.43 6.43
CA ALA A 191 8.94 -11.33 5.00
C ALA A 191 8.62 -12.63 4.29
N LEU A 192 7.96 -12.51 3.14
CA LEU A 192 7.53 -13.63 2.31
C LEU A 192 8.29 -13.67 0.97
N ASP A 193 8.42 -14.88 0.45
CA ASP A 193 8.98 -15.13 -0.87
C ASP A 193 7.97 -14.82 -2.00
N LYS A 194 8.41 -14.86 -3.25
CA LYS A 194 7.55 -14.73 -4.43
C LYS A 194 6.69 -15.98 -4.62
N CYS A 195 5.46 -15.81 -5.10
CA CYS A 195 4.52 -16.89 -5.44
C CYS A 195 4.99 -17.75 -6.64
N LEU A 196 6.07 -18.51 -6.46
CA LEU A 196 6.63 -19.47 -7.40
C LEU A 196 6.58 -20.88 -6.79
N PRO A 197 6.51 -21.94 -7.63
CA PRO A 197 6.57 -23.31 -7.12
C PRO A 197 7.83 -23.55 -6.28
N GLY A 198 7.67 -24.09 -5.07
CA GLY A 198 8.77 -24.38 -4.13
C GLY A 198 9.20 -23.24 -3.21
N ASN A 199 8.70 -22.01 -3.42
CA ASN A 199 9.06 -20.85 -2.60
C ASN A 199 8.22 -20.76 -1.33
N LYS A 200 8.78 -20.19 -0.25
CA LYS A 200 8.07 -19.96 1.02
C LYS A 200 7.35 -18.61 1.00
N PHE A 201 6.40 -18.48 0.09
CA PHE A 201 5.66 -17.22 -0.17
C PHE A 201 4.45 -17.02 0.76
N LEU A 202 4.22 -17.94 1.69
CA LEU A 202 3.08 -17.93 2.59
C LEU A 202 3.47 -18.63 3.90
N GLN A 203 3.04 -18.10 5.04
CA GLN A 203 3.31 -18.67 6.38
C GLN A 203 1.99 -18.99 7.09
N VAL A 204 1.97 -20.17 7.75
CA VAL A 204 0.85 -20.69 8.55
C VAL A 204 1.38 -21.13 9.90
N ALA A 205 0.64 -20.82 10.96
CA ALA A 205 0.68 -21.55 12.22
C ALA A 205 -0.76 -22.02 12.51
N ALA A 206 -0.91 -23.32 12.80
CA ALA A 206 -2.14 -24.10 13.03
C ALA A 206 -2.89 -24.65 11.80
N THR A 207 -3.36 -25.89 11.98
CA THR A 207 -3.87 -26.81 10.94
C THR A 207 -5.39 -26.84 10.98
N PHE A 208 -6.06 -26.22 10.01
CA PHE A 208 -7.43 -26.58 9.62
C PHE A 208 -7.54 -26.59 8.09
N CYS A 209 -7.91 -27.76 7.54
CA CYS A 209 -8.37 -27.96 6.15
C CYS A 209 -7.50 -27.36 5.02
N GLY A 210 -6.17 -27.41 5.13
CA GLY A 210 -5.26 -27.11 4.02
C GLY A 210 -5.29 -25.66 3.51
N LYS A 211 -5.88 -24.72 4.27
CA LYS A 211 -5.91 -23.28 3.97
C LYS A 211 -5.04 -22.51 4.97
N GLN A 212 -4.35 -21.50 4.47
CA GLN A 212 -3.30 -20.75 5.17
C GLN A 212 -3.91 -19.54 5.88
N VAL A 213 -3.87 -19.48 7.21
CA VAL A 213 -4.53 -18.43 8.02
C VAL A 213 -3.62 -17.98 9.15
N ILE A 214 -3.42 -16.66 9.31
CA ILE A 214 -2.92 -16.07 10.56
C ILE A 214 -4.15 -15.70 11.37
N GLU A 215 -4.31 -16.29 12.54
CA GLU A 215 -5.38 -15.91 13.45
C GLU A 215 -5.01 -14.59 14.13
N ILE A 216 -5.85 -13.58 13.88
CA ILE A 216 -5.74 -12.27 14.50
C ILE A 216 -6.94 -12.15 15.41
N GLU A 217 -6.68 -12.20 16.71
CA GLU A 217 -7.70 -11.97 17.72
C GLU A 217 -8.23 -10.54 17.56
N SER A 218 -9.53 -10.43 17.32
CA SER A 218 -10.24 -9.18 17.11
C SER A 218 -11.63 -9.34 17.71
N GLU A 219 -12.18 -8.26 18.26
CA GLU A 219 -13.60 -8.21 18.61
C GLU A 219 -14.46 -8.47 17.36
N ASN A 220 -15.70 -8.90 17.57
CA ASN A 220 -16.65 -9.13 16.48
C ASN A 220 -16.88 -7.84 15.68
N GLY A 221 -16.67 -7.91 14.37
CA GLY A 221 -16.91 -6.81 13.43
C GLY A 221 -17.44 -7.34 12.10
N PRO A 222 -17.93 -6.47 11.21
CA PRO A 222 -18.44 -6.91 9.93
C PRO A 222 -17.30 -7.47 9.07
N HIS A 223 -17.50 -8.63 8.46
CA HIS A 223 -16.52 -9.27 7.56
C HIS A 223 -16.49 -8.59 6.18
N GLU A 224 -16.35 -7.26 6.18
CA GLU A 224 -16.28 -6.42 5.00
C GLU A 224 -15.17 -5.38 5.17
N LEU A 225 -14.65 -4.90 4.04
CA LEU A 225 -13.71 -3.80 4.05
C LEU A 225 -14.43 -2.48 4.33
N GLN A 226 -13.85 -1.65 5.19
CA GLN A 226 -14.39 -0.35 5.58
C GLN A 226 -13.29 0.72 5.54
N TYR A 227 -13.68 1.95 5.21
CA TYR A 227 -12.81 3.11 5.35
C TYR A 227 -12.44 3.35 6.81
N ASP A 228 -11.18 3.74 7.03
CA ASP A 228 -10.69 4.20 8.31
C ASP A 228 -10.93 5.72 8.47
N GLU A 229 -11.63 6.10 9.54
CA GLU A 229 -12.01 7.50 9.80
C GLU A 229 -10.81 8.43 9.99
N GLU A 230 -9.78 7.98 10.71
CA GLU A 230 -8.55 8.76 10.92
C GLU A 230 -7.78 8.95 9.61
N TRP A 231 -7.66 7.88 8.81
CA TRP A 231 -6.98 7.96 7.52
C TRP A 231 -7.69 8.89 6.52
N LEU A 232 -9.02 8.85 6.45
CA LEU A 232 -9.78 9.78 5.62
C LEU A 232 -9.61 11.23 6.10
N ALA A 233 -9.50 11.47 7.41
CA ALA A 233 -9.23 12.80 7.94
C ALA A 233 -7.82 13.30 7.61
N ILE A 234 -6.81 12.43 7.68
CA ILE A 234 -5.44 12.71 7.23
C ILE A 234 -5.47 13.01 5.72
N THR A 235 -6.15 12.19 4.93
CA THR A 235 -6.31 12.41 3.48
C THR A 235 -6.91 13.78 3.20
N LYS A 236 -8.00 14.15 3.88
CA LYS A 236 -8.63 15.47 3.75
C LYS A 236 -7.66 16.62 4.09
N LYS A 237 -6.87 16.47 5.15
CA LYS A 237 -5.91 17.50 5.58
C LYS A 237 -4.81 17.74 4.54
N PHE A 238 -4.27 16.66 3.97
CA PHE A 238 -3.07 16.73 3.12
C PHE A 238 -3.37 16.86 1.63
N ASN A 239 -4.56 16.48 1.16
CA ASN A 239 -4.93 16.60 -0.26
C ASN A 239 -4.67 17.98 -0.88
N PRO A 240 -4.97 19.12 -0.23
CA PRO A 240 -4.71 20.44 -0.81
C PRO A 240 -3.24 20.72 -1.14
N ILE A 241 -2.30 19.98 -0.53
CA ILE A 241 -0.85 20.10 -0.79
C ILE A 241 -0.28 18.88 -1.52
N PHE A 242 -1.13 18.14 -2.24
CA PHE A 242 -0.70 16.99 -3.03
C PHE A 242 0.43 17.38 -4.01
N PRO A 243 1.64 16.80 -3.87
CA PRO A 243 2.81 17.29 -4.60
C PRO A 243 2.84 16.72 -6.02
N ARG A 244 2.49 17.55 -7.00
CA ARG A 244 2.42 17.20 -8.44
C ARG A 244 3.67 17.54 -9.24
N THR A 245 4.76 17.92 -8.58
CA THR A 245 5.99 18.41 -9.23
C THR A 245 7.22 17.76 -8.60
N LYS A 246 8.39 17.92 -9.23
CA LYS A 246 9.66 17.42 -8.66
C LYS A 246 10.07 18.14 -7.36
N LEU A 247 9.39 19.23 -6.99
CA LEU A 247 9.67 19.97 -5.77
C LEU A 247 9.16 19.20 -4.54
N ARG A 248 9.94 19.30 -3.46
CA ARG A 248 9.56 18.74 -2.17
C ARG A 248 8.34 19.47 -1.61
N PRO A 249 7.30 18.74 -1.13
CA PRO A 249 6.14 19.38 -0.51
C PRO A 249 6.54 20.16 0.75
N ASN A 250 5.93 21.32 0.93
CA ASN A 250 6.01 22.07 2.18
C ASN A 250 4.82 21.69 3.08
N PHE A 251 5.04 20.82 4.05
CA PHE A 251 3.97 20.35 4.95
C PHE A 251 3.34 21.46 5.80
N SER A 252 4.01 22.61 5.97
CA SER A 252 3.41 23.76 6.66
C SER A 252 2.25 24.40 5.89
N ASP A 253 2.09 24.07 4.60
CA ASP A 253 0.98 24.53 3.77
C ASP A 253 -0.31 23.71 3.98
N ALA A 254 -0.24 22.57 4.69
CA ALA A 254 -1.42 21.83 5.14
C ALA A 254 -2.11 22.58 6.30
N LYS A 255 -2.80 23.68 5.97
CA LYS A 255 -3.42 24.60 6.95
C LYS A 255 -4.61 24.00 7.71
N LEU A 256 -5.20 22.92 7.20
CA LEU A 256 -6.38 22.32 7.82
C LEU A 256 -6.06 21.70 9.19
N ASN A 257 -6.94 21.94 10.16
CA ASN A 257 -6.87 21.30 11.46
C ASN A 257 -7.33 19.83 11.36
N LEU A 258 -6.54 18.91 11.94
CA LEU A 258 -6.83 17.48 11.83
C LEU A 258 -8.11 17.07 12.58
N GLU A 259 -8.40 17.69 13.73
CA GLU A 259 -9.60 17.39 14.51
C GLU A 259 -10.87 17.91 13.83
N GLU A 260 -10.79 19.05 13.12
CA GLU A 260 -11.86 19.50 12.23
C GLU A 260 -12.08 18.54 11.07
N CYS A 261 -11.01 18.06 10.45
CA CYS A 261 -11.10 17.05 9.39
C CYS A 261 -11.74 15.75 9.91
N ARG A 262 -11.38 15.29 11.12
CA ARG A 262 -11.98 14.10 11.75
C ARG A 262 -13.48 14.29 12.00
N ARG A 263 -13.88 15.43 12.58
CA ARG A 263 -15.31 15.75 12.78
C ARG A 263 -16.09 15.74 11.46
N PHE A 264 -15.54 16.37 10.42
CA PHE A 264 -16.14 16.37 9.09
C PHE A 264 -16.29 14.96 8.53
N VAL A 265 -15.22 14.16 8.56
CA VAL A 265 -15.24 12.79 8.02
C VAL A 265 -16.21 11.91 8.80
N LYS A 266 -16.25 12.03 10.12
CA LYS A 266 -17.16 11.27 10.97
C LYS A 266 -18.62 11.52 10.59
N ASP A 267 -19.02 12.78 10.40
CA ASP A 267 -20.36 13.16 9.96
C ASP A 267 -20.71 12.55 8.58
N LYS A 268 -19.78 12.65 7.62
CA LYS A 268 -19.94 12.05 6.29
C LYS A 268 -20.11 10.52 6.34
N LEU A 269 -19.29 9.84 7.15
CA LEU A 269 -19.35 8.39 7.31
C LEU A 269 -20.59 7.92 8.10
N GLN A 270 -21.13 8.74 9.01
CA GLN A 270 -22.39 8.45 9.70
C GLN A 270 -23.58 8.43 8.73
N THR A 271 -23.57 9.35 7.75
CA THR A 271 -24.66 9.46 6.75
C THR A 271 -24.50 8.45 5.61
N ARG A 272 -23.30 8.31 5.04
CA ARG A 272 -23.04 7.46 3.88
C ARG A 272 -22.80 6.00 4.25
N GLY A 273 -22.28 5.74 5.46
CA GLY A 273 -21.68 4.48 5.83
C GLY A 273 -20.17 4.43 5.56
N ARG A 274 -19.53 3.32 5.96
CA ARG A 274 -18.06 3.15 5.89
C ARG A 274 -17.57 2.28 4.75
N LYS A 275 -18.47 1.61 4.02
CA LYS A 275 -18.10 0.72 2.92
C LYS A 275 -17.44 1.50 1.77
N PRO A 276 -16.35 1.00 1.15
CA PRO A 276 -15.80 1.56 -0.08
C PRO A 276 -16.80 1.66 -1.22
N PHE A 277 -16.54 2.55 -2.18
CA PHE A 277 -17.35 2.63 -3.41
C PHE A 277 -17.18 1.32 -4.19
N GLU A 278 -18.20 0.92 -4.94
CA GLU A 278 -18.18 -0.34 -5.69
C GLU A 278 -17.19 -0.28 -6.86
N PHE A 279 -16.71 -1.45 -7.27
CA PHE A 279 -15.82 -1.57 -8.44
C PHE A 279 -16.47 -1.00 -9.70
N VAL A 280 -15.71 -0.19 -10.44
CA VAL A 280 -16.07 0.27 -11.79
C VAL A 280 -14.89 0.04 -12.72
N ALA A 281 -15.15 -0.65 -13.83
CA ALA A 281 -14.16 -0.87 -14.87
C ALA A 281 -13.90 0.43 -15.65
N THR A 282 -12.67 0.91 -15.64
CA THR A 282 -12.21 2.13 -16.32
C THR A 282 -11.45 1.88 -17.62
N ALA A 283 -11.04 0.64 -17.87
CA ALA A 283 -10.30 0.22 -19.04
C ALA A 283 -10.99 -0.95 -19.74
N PRO A 284 -10.84 -1.10 -21.07
CA PRO A 284 -11.30 -2.28 -21.78
C PRO A 284 -10.65 -3.55 -21.23
N CYS A 285 -11.43 -4.63 -21.13
CA CYS A 285 -10.88 -5.93 -20.75
C CYS A 285 -9.95 -6.47 -21.83
N HIS A 286 -8.83 -7.07 -21.42
CA HIS A 286 -7.94 -7.76 -22.35
C HIS A 286 -8.70 -8.90 -23.05
N ASN A 287 -8.64 -8.93 -24.38
CA ASN A 287 -9.22 -9.99 -25.21
C ASN A 287 -8.09 -10.71 -25.97
N SER A 288 -7.86 -11.98 -25.64
CA SER A 288 -6.81 -12.80 -26.26
C SER A 288 -7.04 -13.07 -27.76
N SER A 289 -8.27 -12.83 -28.26
CA SER A 289 -8.65 -13.06 -29.65
C SER A 289 -8.51 -11.81 -30.53
N GLN A 290 -8.20 -10.64 -29.95
CA GLN A 290 -7.97 -9.41 -30.68
C GLN A 290 -6.48 -9.06 -30.67
N TYR A 291 -5.93 -8.77 -31.85
CA TYR A 291 -4.60 -8.15 -31.93
C TYR A 291 -4.64 -6.80 -31.24
N ALA A 292 -3.62 -6.48 -30.44
CA ALA A 292 -3.52 -5.20 -29.76
C ALA A 292 -3.57 -4.06 -30.79
N THR A 293 -4.72 -3.38 -30.88
CA THR A 293 -4.83 -2.15 -31.65
C THR A 293 -4.10 -1.06 -30.85
N ASN A 294 -3.18 -0.33 -31.47
CA ASN A 294 -2.44 0.78 -30.85
C ASN A 294 -3.32 1.99 -30.44
N ASN A 295 -4.65 1.84 -30.44
CA ASN A 295 -5.60 2.82 -29.93
C ASN A 295 -5.69 2.69 -28.41
N PHE A 296 -4.66 3.15 -27.72
CA PHE A 296 -4.77 3.38 -26.29
C PHE A 296 -5.69 4.59 -26.08
N PRO A 297 -6.66 4.53 -25.16
CA PRO A 297 -7.46 5.71 -24.82
C PRO A 297 -6.52 6.85 -24.44
N SER A 298 -6.59 7.94 -25.21
CA SER A 298 -5.80 9.14 -24.98
C SER A 298 -6.52 10.01 -23.95
N GLY A 299 -5.91 10.25 -22.79
CA GLY A 299 -6.43 11.14 -21.76
C GLY A 299 -6.37 10.54 -20.35
N HIS A 300 -6.53 11.38 -19.34
CA HIS A 300 -6.60 10.95 -17.95
C HIS A 300 -7.92 10.26 -17.69
N CYS A 301 -7.88 8.97 -17.36
CA CYS A 301 -9.07 8.27 -16.93
C CYS A 301 -9.34 8.60 -15.46
N ARG A 302 -10.34 9.43 -15.20
CA ARG A 302 -10.80 9.66 -13.83
C ARG A 302 -11.61 8.45 -13.38
N ASN A 303 -11.08 7.73 -12.40
CA ASN A 303 -11.78 6.58 -11.84
C ASN A 303 -13.00 7.03 -11.00
N PRO A 304 -14.21 6.54 -11.31
CA PRO A 304 -15.42 6.94 -10.59
C PRO A 304 -15.38 6.65 -9.07
N GLN A 305 -14.63 5.62 -8.64
CA GLN A 305 -14.44 5.33 -7.22
C GLN A 305 -13.66 6.46 -6.52
N THR A 306 -12.61 6.94 -7.18
CA THR A 306 -11.76 8.03 -6.70
C THR A 306 -12.50 9.36 -6.72
N GLU A 307 -13.25 9.64 -7.80
CA GLU A 307 -14.09 10.85 -7.88
C GLU A 307 -15.12 10.88 -6.75
N ALA A 308 -15.85 9.78 -6.53
CA ALA A 308 -16.84 9.69 -5.47
C ALA A 308 -16.23 9.80 -4.07
N LEU A 309 -15.01 9.29 -3.86
CA LEU A 309 -14.28 9.47 -2.60
C LEU A 309 -13.88 10.92 -2.36
N LEU A 310 -13.35 11.60 -3.39
CA LEU A 310 -12.95 12.99 -3.27
C LEU A 310 -14.19 13.90 -3.10
N GLU A 311 -15.30 13.60 -3.77
CA GLU A 311 -16.58 14.29 -3.57
C GLU A 311 -17.10 14.12 -2.13
N LEU A 312 -17.09 12.89 -1.60
CA LEU A 312 -17.47 12.61 -0.21
C LEU A 312 -16.65 13.45 0.78
N LEU A 313 -15.36 13.63 0.48
CA LEU A 313 -14.43 14.39 1.31
C LEU A 313 -14.43 15.90 1.01
N GLY A 314 -15.15 16.36 -0.02
CA GLY A 314 -15.13 17.74 -0.50
C GLY A 314 -13.74 18.18 -0.95
N LEU A 315 -13.08 17.38 -1.78
CA LEU A 315 -11.70 17.55 -2.23
C LEU A 315 -11.60 17.71 -3.75
N GLU A 316 -10.59 18.44 -4.20
CA GLU A 316 -10.24 18.58 -5.62
C GLU A 316 -9.51 17.32 -6.15
N TYR A 317 -9.73 17.01 -7.42
CA TYR A 317 -9.09 15.92 -8.14
C TYR A 317 -7.72 16.34 -8.70
N PHE A 318 -6.67 15.60 -8.34
CA PHE A 318 -5.28 15.97 -8.64
C PHE A 318 -4.47 14.92 -9.43
N LEU A 319 -5.12 13.88 -9.95
CA LEU A 319 -4.46 12.76 -10.64
C LEU A 319 -4.44 12.89 -12.17
N ASP A 320 -4.92 14.04 -12.68
CA ASP A 320 -4.77 14.47 -14.07
C ASP A 320 -3.35 14.99 -14.39
#